data_AF-A0A521H8F4-F1
#
_entry.id   AF-A0A521H8F4-F1
#
_cell.length_a   1.000
_cell.length_b   1.000
_cell.length_c   1.000
_cell.angle_alpha   90.00
_cell.angle_beta   90.00
_cell.angle_gamma   90.00
#
_symmetry.space_group_name_H-M   'P 1'
#
loop_
_entity.id
_entity.type
_entity.pdbx_description
1 polymer ?
#
loop_
_entity_poly.entity_id
_entity_poly.type
_entity_poly.pdbx_seq_one_letter_code
_entity_poly.pdbx_strand_id
1 'polypeptide(L)'
;MDTSSPAPQPLTWKGVCHLLFQYDVGQNIDLQRCRGLIAAQPALIQQEHRAPSWFQFNPPPLQVLQESPPAQFGAWRTAPRVSVLLYDFGAISIGYDVPFAGTLAQLTELSCSLQESHGLWETSRGHVQQVLEAVRSAVSKPGLADLTEDYVIFQMEEPDPPISLTELPKAYARELAQVLRGERESLSGEEVFEAVGSRVSYGPDDLTLVDWQAALLIGKGMGDVKAVLEFASVQLLEMRFLDRKLDEALDRSYETLASRSRIWLRSTSTELLRVGQMQVDAAILHERVINALKLLGDQYLARVYQLASRQFRLSEWNTTLLRKIETLESIYEKLNDQGQTKRMEILELIIIVLILISIVLPFLGLH
;
A
#
# COMPACT_ATOMS: atom_id res chain seq x y z
N MET A 1 50.30 -12.59 3.91
CA MET A 1 50.27 -11.74 2.71
C MET A 1 48.87 -11.19 2.61
N ASP A 2 48.64 -10.03 3.23
CA ASP A 2 47.37 -9.30 3.12
C ASP A 2 47.25 -8.79 1.69
N THR A 3 46.41 -9.45 0.90
CA THR A 3 45.93 -8.90 -0.36
C THR A 3 44.81 -7.92 -0.02
N SER A 4 45.21 -6.72 0.39
CA SER A 4 44.31 -5.57 0.32
C SER A 4 43.99 -5.36 -1.16
N SER A 5 42.82 -5.83 -1.59
CA SER A 5 42.25 -5.38 -2.86
C SER A 5 42.32 -3.85 -2.87
N PRO A 6 42.85 -3.21 -3.92
CA PRO A 6 42.84 -1.76 -4.01
C PRO A 6 41.40 -1.28 -3.82
N ALA A 7 41.22 -0.28 -2.95
CA ALA A 7 39.92 0.34 -2.78
C ALA A 7 39.43 0.78 -4.16
N PRO A 8 38.21 0.38 -4.56
CA PRO A 8 37.73 0.67 -5.90
C PRO A 8 37.68 2.19 -6.12
N GLN A 9 37.99 2.65 -7.33
CA GLN A 9 38.01 4.08 -7.65
C GLN A 9 36.63 4.69 -7.38
N PRO A 10 36.53 5.91 -6.82
CA PRO A 10 35.23 6.48 -6.50
C PRO A 10 34.42 6.71 -7.78
N LEU A 11 33.30 5.99 -7.91
CA LEU A 11 32.33 6.20 -8.98
C LEU A 11 31.52 7.47 -8.70
N THR A 12 31.30 8.23 -9.76
CA THR A 12 30.36 9.35 -9.76
C THR A 12 29.08 8.94 -10.48
N TRP A 13 27.96 9.42 -9.95
CA TRP A 13 26.61 9.06 -10.35
C TRP A 13 25.84 10.33 -10.65
N LYS A 14 24.97 10.25 -11.66
CA LYS A 14 23.97 11.28 -11.96
C LYS A 14 22.63 10.60 -12.11
N GLY A 15 21.56 11.29 -11.74
CA GLY A 15 20.22 10.73 -11.86
C GLY A 15 19.20 11.50 -11.06
N VAL A 16 18.11 10.82 -10.73
CA VAL A 16 17.00 11.36 -9.96
C VAL A 16 16.64 10.35 -8.86
N CYS A 17 16.50 10.85 -7.64
CA CYS A 17 15.89 10.07 -6.56
C CYS A 17 14.40 10.43 -6.51
N HIS A 18 13.54 9.44 -6.70
CA HIS A 18 12.10 9.59 -6.61
C HIS A 18 11.65 9.21 -5.20
N LEU A 19 11.01 10.16 -4.51
CA LEU A 19 10.46 9.98 -3.18
C LEU A 19 8.97 9.78 -3.32
N LEU A 20 8.46 8.61 -2.95
CA LEU A 20 7.06 8.26 -3.05
C LEU A 20 6.43 8.25 -1.67
N PHE A 21 5.29 8.91 -1.49
CA PHE A 21 4.47 8.89 -0.27
C PHE A 21 3.04 8.52 -0.64
N GLN A 22 2.50 7.50 0.00
CA GLN A 22 1.27 6.84 -0.45
C GLN A 22 0.23 6.86 0.65
N TYR A 23 -0.99 7.25 0.27
CA TYR A 23 -2.07 7.53 1.20
C TYR A 23 -3.37 6.86 0.75
N ASP A 24 -4.11 6.30 1.71
CA ASP A 24 -5.51 5.90 1.51
C ASP A 24 -6.39 7.14 1.77
N VAL A 25 -7.26 7.46 0.81
CA VAL A 25 -8.14 8.63 0.86
C VAL A 25 -9.63 8.31 0.82
N GLY A 26 -9.99 7.02 0.77
CA GLY A 26 -11.37 6.58 0.68
C GLY A 26 -11.53 5.21 0.05
N GLN A 27 -12.78 4.81 -0.16
CA GLN A 27 -13.11 3.47 -0.65
C GLN A 27 -12.94 3.28 -2.15
N ASN A 28 -13.23 4.29 -2.95
CA ASN A 28 -13.10 4.23 -4.41
C ASN A 28 -13.02 5.65 -4.93
N ILE A 29 -12.24 5.87 -5.98
CA ILE A 29 -12.11 7.13 -6.70
C ILE A 29 -12.66 6.93 -8.12
N ASP A 30 -13.73 7.65 -8.46
CA ASP A 30 -14.19 7.74 -9.84
C ASP A 30 -13.21 8.58 -10.67
N LEU A 31 -12.21 7.92 -11.27
CA LEU A 31 -11.14 8.58 -12.02
C LEU A 31 -11.67 9.39 -13.22
N GLN A 32 -12.78 8.99 -13.83
CA GLN A 32 -13.38 9.75 -14.94
C GLN A 32 -13.97 11.07 -14.44
N ARG A 33 -14.69 11.03 -13.31
CA ARG A 33 -15.19 12.24 -12.66
C ARG A 33 -14.05 13.13 -12.15
N CYS A 34 -12.98 12.54 -11.60
CA CYS A 34 -11.79 13.28 -11.19
C CYS A 34 -11.15 14.07 -12.33
N ARG A 35 -11.06 13.50 -13.55
CA ARG A 35 -10.58 14.24 -14.73
C ARG A 35 -11.38 15.52 -14.98
N GLY A 36 -12.71 15.46 -14.88
CA GLY A 36 -13.54 16.65 -15.02
C GLY A 36 -13.27 17.71 -13.94
N LEU A 37 -13.17 17.27 -12.68
CA LEU A 37 -12.93 18.16 -11.53
C LEU A 37 -11.54 18.81 -11.55
N ILE A 38 -10.51 18.04 -11.91
CA ILE A 38 -9.13 18.53 -12.00
C ILE A 38 -8.96 19.50 -13.18
N ALA A 39 -9.64 19.25 -14.31
CA ALA A 39 -9.56 20.15 -15.46
C ALA A 39 -10.13 21.55 -15.15
N ALA A 40 -11.03 21.65 -14.16
CA ALA A 40 -11.55 22.92 -13.67
C ALA A 40 -10.60 23.65 -12.69
N GLN A 41 -9.45 23.06 -12.35
CA GLN A 41 -8.47 23.62 -11.41
C GLN A 41 -7.18 24.02 -12.13
N PRO A 42 -6.93 25.32 -12.36
CA PRO A 42 -5.74 25.78 -13.08
C PRO A 42 -4.41 25.39 -12.42
N ALA A 43 -4.41 25.19 -11.10
CA ALA A 43 -3.24 24.78 -10.32
C ALA A 43 -2.87 23.30 -10.49
N LEU A 44 -3.74 22.49 -11.10
CA LEU A 44 -3.55 21.05 -11.30
C LEU A 44 -3.49 20.75 -12.80
N ILE A 45 -2.35 20.24 -13.25
CA ILE A 45 -2.13 19.95 -14.67
C ILE A 45 -2.28 18.45 -14.88
N GLN A 46 -3.30 18.04 -15.62
CA GLN A 46 -3.42 16.64 -16.02
C GLN A 46 -2.28 16.27 -16.97
N GLN A 47 -1.74 15.09 -16.75
CA GLN A 47 -0.79 14.46 -17.65
C GLN A 47 -1.37 13.11 -18.07
N GLU A 48 -1.15 12.73 -19.32
CA GLU A 48 -1.32 11.34 -19.69
C GLU A 48 -0.28 10.54 -18.91
N HIS A 49 -0.76 9.75 -17.94
CA HIS A 49 0.09 8.76 -17.34
C HIS A 49 0.52 7.82 -18.44
N ARG A 50 1.80 7.85 -18.81
CA ARG A 50 2.41 6.80 -19.62
C ARG A 50 2.62 5.60 -18.71
N ALA A 51 1.50 5.04 -18.21
CA ALA A 51 1.51 3.69 -17.71
C ALA A 51 2.05 2.83 -18.86
N PRO A 52 2.99 1.92 -18.58
CA PRO A 52 3.55 1.09 -19.62
C PRO A 52 2.44 0.36 -20.38
N SER A 53 2.56 0.18 -21.69
CA SER A 53 1.46 -0.39 -22.52
C SER A 53 1.03 -1.81 -22.11
N TRP A 54 1.88 -2.52 -21.35
CA TRP A 54 1.62 -3.85 -20.79
C TRP A 54 0.96 -3.80 -19.39
N PHE A 55 0.96 -2.63 -18.74
CA PHE A 55 0.25 -2.37 -17.50
C PHE A 55 -1.19 -1.92 -17.85
N GLN A 56 -2.06 -2.87 -18.17
CA GLN A 56 -3.50 -2.65 -18.39
C GLN A 56 -4.23 -2.37 -17.07
N PHE A 57 -3.93 -1.24 -16.44
CA PHE A 57 -4.81 -0.70 -15.42
C PHE A 57 -6.18 -0.47 -16.05
N ASN A 58 -7.23 -0.93 -15.38
CA ASN A 58 -8.59 -0.70 -15.84
C ASN A 58 -9.48 -0.23 -14.68
N PRO A 59 -9.70 1.10 -14.53
CA PRO A 59 -9.16 2.21 -15.34
C PRO A 59 -7.69 2.59 -15.03
N PRO A 60 -6.96 3.26 -15.96
CA PRO A 60 -5.62 3.77 -15.69
C PRO A 60 -5.59 4.85 -14.61
N PRO A 61 -4.60 4.81 -13.68
CA PRO A 61 -4.39 5.84 -12.68
C PRO A 61 -4.34 7.22 -13.31
N LEU A 62 -4.95 8.18 -12.63
CA LEU A 62 -4.94 9.56 -13.09
C LEU A 62 -3.70 10.25 -12.55
N GLN A 63 -2.81 10.67 -13.46
CA GLN A 63 -1.63 11.45 -13.11
C GLN A 63 -1.91 12.95 -13.22
N VAL A 64 -1.54 13.67 -12.17
CA VAL A 64 -1.63 15.11 -12.05
C VAL A 64 -0.25 15.65 -11.68
N LEU A 65 0.16 16.73 -12.32
CA LEU A 65 1.34 17.49 -11.94
C LEU A 65 0.89 18.79 -11.27
N GLN A 66 1.49 19.08 -10.13
CA GLN A 66 1.24 20.30 -9.38
C GLN A 66 2.57 21.05 -9.17
N GLU A 67 2.56 22.37 -9.36
CA GLU A 67 3.70 23.21 -8.96
C GLU A 67 3.78 23.25 -7.42
N SER A 68 4.98 23.07 -6.89
CA SER A 68 5.23 23.10 -5.45
C SER A 68 6.59 23.73 -5.18
N PRO A 69 6.74 24.61 -4.17
CA PRO A 69 8.05 25.12 -3.79
C PRO A 69 9.01 23.98 -3.44
N PRO A 70 10.30 24.05 -3.83
CA PRO A 70 11.29 23.07 -3.44
C PRO A 70 11.34 22.86 -1.92
N ALA A 71 11.04 21.65 -1.46
CA ALA A 71 11.20 21.28 -0.06
C ALA A 71 12.67 20.97 0.20
N GLN A 72 13.22 21.49 1.30
CA GLN A 72 14.60 21.25 1.72
C GLN A 72 14.65 20.25 2.86
N PHE A 73 15.53 19.26 2.75
CA PHE A 73 15.79 18.25 3.77
C PHE A 73 17.28 17.89 3.75
N GLY A 74 17.96 18.01 4.90
CA GLY A 74 19.42 17.95 4.94
C GLY A 74 20.08 18.94 3.95
N ALA A 75 20.99 18.44 3.12
CA ALA A 75 21.66 19.20 2.06
C ALA A 75 20.89 19.20 0.72
N TRP A 76 19.74 18.53 0.66
CA TRP A 76 19.04 18.20 -0.59
C TRP A 76 17.77 19.04 -0.75
N ARG A 77 17.32 19.15 -2.01
CA ARG A 77 16.10 19.88 -2.37
C ARG A 77 15.33 19.13 -3.44
N THR A 78 14.00 19.13 -3.32
CA THR A 78 13.11 18.59 -4.36
C THR A 78 13.05 19.52 -5.57
N ALA A 79 12.66 18.97 -6.72
CA ALA A 79 12.24 19.76 -7.87
C ALA A 79 11.02 20.63 -7.53
N PRO A 80 10.78 21.75 -8.26
CA PRO A 80 9.68 22.67 -7.99
C PRO A 80 8.33 22.16 -8.53
N ARG A 81 8.10 20.85 -8.42
CA ARG A 81 6.90 20.15 -8.92
C ARG A 81 6.71 18.88 -8.12
N VAL A 82 5.45 18.46 -8.00
CA VAL A 82 5.06 17.20 -7.37
C VAL A 82 4.14 16.43 -8.32
N SER A 83 4.39 15.13 -8.47
CA SER A 83 3.50 14.24 -9.21
C SER A 83 2.50 13.61 -8.26
N VAL A 84 1.23 13.58 -8.66
CA VAL A 84 0.15 12.95 -7.89
C VAL A 84 -0.50 11.88 -8.77
N LEU A 85 -0.49 10.63 -8.33
CA LEU A 85 -1.17 9.53 -9.02
C LEU A 85 -2.38 9.11 -8.18
N LEU A 86 -3.57 9.15 -8.77
CA LEU A 86 -4.80 8.68 -8.15
C LEU A 86 -5.14 7.30 -8.70
N TYR A 87 -5.38 6.35 -7.80
CA TYR A 87 -5.82 5.00 -8.12
C TYR A 87 -7.31 4.86 -7.82
N ASP A 88 -8.02 4.12 -8.67
CA ASP A 88 -9.46 3.90 -8.56
C ASP A 88 -9.86 3.22 -7.24
N PHE A 89 -8.99 2.38 -6.68
CA PHE A 89 -9.25 1.69 -5.41
C PHE A 89 -9.11 2.56 -4.15
N GLY A 90 -8.86 3.87 -4.27
CA GLY A 90 -8.86 4.76 -3.09
C GLY A 90 -7.50 5.28 -2.65
N ALA A 91 -6.43 4.98 -3.39
CA ALA A 91 -5.07 5.40 -3.03
C ALA A 91 -4.60 6.62 -3.84
N ILE A 92 -3.77 7.45 -3.20
CA ILE A 92 -3.02 8.54 -3.84
C ILE A 92 -1.53 8.38 -3.55
N SER A 93 -0.69 8.37 -4.61
CA SER A 93 0.77 8.43 -4.52
C SER A 93 1.25 9.85 -4.83
N ILE A 94 2.08 10.40 -3.94
CA ILE A 94 2.78 11.68 -4.09
C ILE A 94 4.24 11.40 -4.39
N GLY A 95 4.73 11.92 -5.52
CA GLY A 95 6.10 11.77 -5.98
C GLY A 95 6.86 13.10 -5.99
N TYR A 96 8.01 13.13 -5.33
CA TYR A 96 9.00 14.20 -5.47
C TYR A 96 10.24 13.71 -6.18
N ASP A 97 10.77 14.54 -7.07
CA ASP A 97 12.04 14.28 -7.73
C ASP A 97 13.16 15.06 -7.06
N VAL A 98 14.27 14.39 -6.76
CA VAL A 98 15.49 15.00 -6.22
C VAL A 98 16.61 14.77 -7.23
N PRO A 99 16.98 15.77 -8.04
CA PRO A 99 18.12 15.67 -8.94
C PRO A 99 19.39 15.37 -8.13
N PHE A 100 20.16 14.37 -8.56
CA PHE A 100 21.34 13.91 -7.85
C PHE A 100 22.57 13.92 -8.78
N ALA A 101 23.69 14.38 -8.23
CA ALA A 101 25.02 14.23 -8.82
C ALA A 101 26.04 14.08 -7.70
N GLY A 102 26.74 12.96 -7.62
CA GLY A 102 27.63 12.68 -6.50
C GLY A 102 28.16 11.25 -6.43
N THR A 103 28.69 10.86 -5.27
CA THR A 103 29.21 9.51 -4.99
C THR A 103 28.18 8.63 -4.30
N LEU A 104 28.43 7.32 -4.18
CA LEU A 104 27.58 6.42 -3.38
C LEU A 104 27.47 6.85 -1.92
N ALA A 105 28.55 7.38 -1.31
CA ALA A 105 28.50 7.90 0.05
C ALA A 105 27.53 9.07 0.19
N GLN A 106 27.48 9.97 -0.81
CA GLN A 106 26.51 11.07 -0.83
C GLN A 106 25.08 10.56 -1.08
N LEU A 107 24.92 9.47 -1.84
CA LEU A 107 23.63 8.83 -2.05
C LEU A 107 23.13 8.15 -0.77
N THR A 108 24.03 7.55 0.02
CA THR A 108 23.73 7.05 1.38
C THR A 108 23.25 8.19 2.28
N GLU A 109 23.97 9.31 2.32
CA GLU A 109 23.54 10.48 3.13
C GLU A 109 22.19 11.04 2.68
N LEU A 110 21.87 11.00 1.38
CA LEU A 110 20.54 11.33 0.87
C LEU A 110 19.51 10.35 1.42
N SER A 111 19.75 9.05 1.31
CA SER A 111 18.88 7.99 1.83
C SER A 111 18.60 8.15 3.34
N CYS A 112 19.64 8.38 4.16
CA CYS A 112 19.49 8.63 5.59
C CYS A 112 18.70 9.91 5.90
N SER A 113 19.00 11.01 5.19
CA SER A 113 18.32 12.29 5.41
C SER A 113 16.81 12.22 5.15
N LEU A 114 16.38 11.32 4.25
CA LEU A 114 14.96 11.09 3.97
C LEU A 114 14.24 10.42 5.11
N GLN A 115 14.84 9.38 5.70
CA GLN A 115 14.27 8.65 6.84
C GLN A 115 14.09 9.57 8.05
N GLU A 116 14.97 10.55 8.22
CA GLU A 116 14.94 11.53 9.32
C GLU A 116 13.99 12.73 9.06
N SER A 117 13.48 12.90 7.84
CA SER A 117 12.82 14.15 7.40
C SER A 117 11.31 14.15 7.60
N HIS A 118 10.84 14.49 8.80
CA HIS A 118 9.41 14.68 9.10
C HIS A 118 8.72 15.77 8.25
N GLY A 119 9.44 16.82 7.84
CA GLY A 119 8.84 17.94 7.09
C GLY A 119 8.33 17.56 5.69
N LEU A 120 8.96 16.56 5.04
CA LEU A 120 8.51 16.05 3.75
C LEU A 120 7.16 15.33 3.87
N TRP A 121 6.98 14.55 4.94
CA TRP A 121 5.72 13.84 5.22
C TRP A 121 4.56 14.81 5.46
N GLU A 122 4.79 15.89 6.19
CA GLU A 122 3.77 16.92 6.41
C GLU A 122 3.40 17.63 5.10
N THR A 123 4.41 17.92 4.28
CA THR A 123 4.23 18.58 2.97
C THR A 123 3.45 17.68 2.00
N SER A 124 3.81 16.39 1.89
CA SER A 124 3.07 15.44 1.05
C SER A 124 1.65 15.24 1.52
N ARG A 125 1.43 15.15 2.84
CA ARG A 125 0.08 15.06 3.41
C ARG A 125 -0.76 16.29 3.05
N GLY A 126 -0.17 17.48 3.08
CA GLY A 126 -0.80 18.72 2.64
C GLY A 126 -1.23 18.69 1.17
N HIS A 127 -0.36 18.19 0.28
CA HIS A 127 -0.71 18.01 -1.14
C HIS A 127 -1.86 17.02 -1.33
N VAL A 128 -1.87 15.89 -0.62
CA VAL A 128 -2.99 14.94 -0.68
C VAL A 128 -4.29 15.58 -0.20
N GLN A 129 -4.26 16.35 0.89
CA GLN A 129 -5.46 17.04 1.39
C GLN A 129 -6.01 18.02 0.35
N GLN A 130 -5.15 18.78 -0.32
CA GLN A 130 -5.55 19.70 -1.38
C GLN A 130 -6.22 18.96 -2.55
N VAL A 131 -5.62 17.87 -3.03
CA VAL A 131 -6.17 17.06 -4.12
C VAL A 131 -7.46 16.35 -3.69
N LEU A 132 -7.52 15.83 -2.46
CA LEU A 132 -8.72 15.18 -1.94
C LEU A 132 -9.89 16.16 -1.85
N GLU A 133 -9.67 17.39 -1.40
CA GLU A 133 -10.73 18.40 -1.37
C GLU A 133 -11.20 18.75 -2.80
N ALA A 134 -10.26 18.86 -3.74
CA ALA A 134 -10.55 19.08 -5.15
C ALA A 134 -11.43 17.99 -5.78
N VAL A 135 -11.18 16.72 -5.44
CA VAL A 135 -11.88 15.57 -6.02
C VAL A 135 -12.92 14.94 -5.09
N ARG A 136 -13.23 15.58 -3.95
CA ARG A 136 -13.99 14.97 -2.85
C ARG A 136 -15.31 14.33 -3.27
N SER A 137 -16.03 14.96 -4.19
CA SER A 137 -17.32 14.48 -4.70
C SER A 137 -17.23 13.22 -5.58
N ALA A 138 -16.03 12.87 -6.04
CA ALA A 138 -15.72 11.67 -6.81
C ALA A 138 -15.15 10.53 -5.95
N VAL A 139 -14.94 10.76 -4.64
CA VAL A 139 -14.40 9.76 -3.71
C VAL A 139 -15.52 9.20 -2.83
N SER A 140 -15.63 7.87 -2.77
CA SER A 140 -16.55 7.19 -1.87
C SER A 140 -16.00 7.15 -0.45
N LYS A 141 -16.79 7.58 0.54
CA LYS A 141 -16.38 7.72 1.96
C LYS A 141 -15.02 8.45 2.09
N PRO A 142 -14.91 9.72 1.63
CA PRO A 142 -13.64 10.43 1.60
C PRO A 142 -13.09 10.64 3.01
N GLY A 143 -11.83 10.30 3.20
CA GLY A 143 -11.13 10.48 4.47
C GLY A 143 -9.67 10.08 4.32
N LEU A 144 -8.77 10.94 4.77
CA LEU A 144 -7.34 10.67 4.73
C LEU A 144 -6.95 9.80 5.92
N ALA A 145 -6.49 8.57 5.64
CA ALA A 145 -6.01 7.67 6.67
C ALA A 145 -4.70 8.17 7.30
N ASP A 146 -4.47 7.80 8.56
CA ASP A 146 -3.21 8.08 9.25
C ASP A 146 -2.09 7.09 8.87
N LEU A 147 -2.44 5.92 8.29
CA LEU A 147 -1.43 5.04 7.68
C LEU A 147 -0.87 5.72 6.43
N THR A 148 0.44 5.64 6.25
CA THR A 148 1.12 6.09 5.05
C THR A 148 2.30 5.17 4.82
N GLU A 149 2.59 4.87 3.56
CA GLU A 149 3.81 4.17 3.16
C GLU A 149 4.69 5.13 2.36
N ASP A 150 5.99 4.97 2.50
CA ASP A 150 7.00 5.67 1.72
C ASP A 150 7.93 4.68 1.01
N TYR A 151 8.41 5.07 -0.17
CA TYR A 151 9.37 4.28 -0.92
C TYR A 151 10.30 5.17 -1.75
N VAL A 152 11.59 4.84 -1.75
CA VAL A 152 12.61 5.61 -2.46
C VAL A 152 13.10 4.84 -3.68
N ILE A 153 13.10 5.48 -4.85
CA ILE A 153 13.64 4.89 -6.07
C ILE A 153 14.80 5.75 -6.57
N PHE A 154 16.01 5.24 -6.46
CA PHE A 154 17.22 5.83 -7.02
C PHE A 154 17.32 5.46 -8.51
N GLN A 155 16.89 6.34 -9.41
CA GLN A 155 17.05 6.13 -10.84
C GLN A 155 18.33 6.82 -11.33
N MET A 156 19.38 6.05 -11.53
CA MET A 156 20.72 6.53 -11.88
C MET A 156 21.07 6.23 -13.34
N GLU A 157 21.84 7.14 -13.92
CA GLU A 157 22.55 6.94 -15.17
C GLU A 157 23.74 5.98 -14.94
N GLU A 158 24.38 5.56 -16.04
CA GLU A 158 25.62 4.79 -15.95
C GLU A 158 26.68 5.58 -15.17
N PRO A 159 27.40 4.93 -14.23
CA PRO A 159 28.41 5.61 -13.42
C PRO A 159 29.62 6.02 -14.25
N ASP A 160 30.35 7.04 -13.79
CA ASP A 160 31.60 7.52 -14.38
C ASP A 160 32.75 7.38 -13.36
N PRO A 161 33.83 6.63 -13.68
CA PRO A 161 34.07 5.88 -14.92
C PRO A 161 33.12 4.69 -15.12
N PRO A 162 32.85 4.27 -16.37
CA PRO A 162 31.93 3.17 -16.65
C PRO A 162 32.45 1.85 -16.09
N ILE A 163 31.58 1.10 -15.42
CA ILE A 163 31.82 -0.25 -14.92
C ILE A 163 30.72 -1.18 -15.42
N SER A 164 31.07 -2.45 -15.67
CA SER A 164 30.07 -3.48 -15.97
C SER A 164 29.05 -3.57 -14.84
N LEU A 165 27.77 -3.43 -15.17
CA LEU A 165 26.67 -3.55 -14.20
C LEU A 165 26.55 -4.96 -13.61
N THR A 166 27.16 -5.97 -14.24
CA THR A 166 27.27 -7.33 -13.67
C THR A 166 28.31 -7.40 -12.55
N GLU A 167 29.38 -6.60 -12.64
CA GLU A 167 30.48 -6.55 -11.65
C GLU A 167 30.23 -5.51 -10.55
N LEU A 168 29.45 -4.47 -10.83
CA LEU A 168 29.14 -3.40 -9.89
C LEU A 168 28.62 -3.93 -8.52
N PRO A 169 27.61 -4.83 -8.45
CA PRO A 169 27.15 -5.43 -7.20
C PRO A 169 28.22 -6.21 -6.43
N LYS A 170 29.29 -6.67 -7.09
CA LYS A 170 30.39 -7.40 -6.44
C LYS A 170 31.45 -6.44 -5.90
N ALA A 171 31.75 -5.39 -6.67
CA ALA A 171 32.78 -4.41 -6.34
C ALA A 171 32.33 -3.41 -5.26
N TYR A 172 31.05 -3.03 -5.24
CA TYR A 172 30.49 -2.00 -4.36
C TYR A 172 29.32 -2.51 -3.51
N ALA A 173 29.32 -3.80 -3.17
CA ALA A 173 28.20 -4.44 -2.48
C ALA A 173 27.80 -3.70 -1.19
N ARG A 174 28.79 -3.31 -0.38
CA ARG A 174 28.56 -2.67 0.92
C ARG A 174 27.94 -1.29 0.74
N GLU A 175 28.49 -0.49 -0.16
CA GLU A 175 28.03 0.86 -0.44
C GLU A 175 26.62 0.85 -1.04
N LEU A 176 26.34 -0.07 -1.96
CA LEU A 176 25.00 -0.25 -2.52
C LEU A 176 23.99 -0.68 -1.46
N ALA A 177 24.35 -1.61 -0.58
CA ALA A 177 23.50 -2.02 0.53
C ALA A 177 23.22 -0.85 1.49
N GLN A 178 24.23 -0.03 1.82
CA GLN A 178 24.07 1.16 2.66
C GLN A 178 23.13 2.19 2.03
N VAL A 179 23.22 2.41 0.71
CA VAL A 179 22.25 3.26 -0.01
C VAL A 179 20.83 2.70 0.10
N LEU A 180 20.64 1.40 -0.19
CA LEU A 180 19.34 0.75 -0.18
C LEU A 180 18.69 0.74 1.21
N ARG A 181 19.48 0.54 2.26
CA ARG A 181 19.00 0.50 3.66
C ARG A 181 18.91 1.89 4.31
N GLY A 182 19.59 2.88 3.74
CA GLY A 182 19.74 4.20 4.33
C GLY A 182 20.50 4.17 5.65
N GLU A 183 21.58 3.39 5.71
CA GLU A 183 22.37 3.18 6.93
C GLU A 183 23.81 3.68 6.75
N ARG A 184 24.28 4.48 7.70
CA ARG A 184 25.66 5.03 7.69
C ARG A 184 26.64 4.02 8.24
N GLU A 185 26.19 3.22 9.19
CA GLU A 185 27.01 2.22 9.84
C GLU A 185 27.34 1.05 8.90
N SER A 186 28.39 0.30 9.27
CA SER A 186 28.78 -0.88 8.49
C SER A 186 27.77 -2.00 8.69
N LEU A 187 27.12 -2.40 7.59
CA LEU A 187 26.22 -3.54 7.56
C LEU A 187 26.97 -4.87 7.71
N SER A 188 26.30 -5.87 8.29
CA SER A 188 26.82 -7.23 8.37
C SER A 188 26.94 -7.84 6.98
N GLY A 189 27.77 -8.88 6.83
CA GLY A 189 27.89 -9.58 5.54
C GLY A 189 26.58 -10.20 5.05
N GLU A 190 25.71 -10.61 5.97
CA GLU A 190 24.38 -11.16 5.67
C GLU A 190 23.44 -10.06 5.16
N GLU A 191 23.40 -8.92 5.84
CA GLU A 191 22.61 -7.74 5.43
C GLU A 191 23.04 -7.23 4.04
N VAL A 192 24.34 -7.17 3.79
CA VAL A 192 24.88 -6.78 2.47
C VAL A 192 24.47 -7.79 1.40
N PHE A 193 24.55 -9.09 1.71
CA PHE A 193 24.16 -10.15 0.77
C PHE A 193 22.67 -10.12 0.46
N GLU A 194 21.81 -9.92 1.46
CA GLU A 194 20.37 -9.84 1.29
C GLU A 194 19.96 -8.62 0.44
N ALA A 195 20.46 -7.43 0.81
CA ALA A 195 20.11 -6.17 0.14
C ALA A 195 20.52 -6.17 -1.35
N VAL A 196 21.73 -6.65 -1.66
CA VAL A 196 22.25 -6.65 -3.05
C VAL A 196 21.85 -7.91 -3.83
N GLY A 197 21.46 -8.98 -3.13
CA GLY A 197 21.04 -10.25 -3.74
C GLY A 197 19.72 -10.16 -4.50
N SER A 198 18.87 -9.21 -4.11
CA SER A 198 17.55 -8.98 -4.70
C SER A 198 17.65 -8.11 -5.94
N ARG A 199 18.11 -8.73 -7.03
CA ARG A 199 18.43 -8.04 -8.29
C ARG A 199 17.79 -8.66 -9.51
N VAL A 200 17.51 -7.82 -10.50
CA VAL A 200 17.01 -8.21 -11.81
C VAL A 200 17.58 -7.29 -12.89
N SER A 201 17.85 -7.86 -14.07
CA SER A 201 18.32 -7.15 -15.26
C SER A 201 17.63 -7.73 -16.49
N TYR A 202 17.33 -6.89 -17.46
CA TYR A 202 16.85 -7.29 -18.78
C TYR A 202 18.02 -7.68 -19.70
N GLY A 203 19.09 -6.90 -19.66
CA GLY A 203 20.30 -7.05 -20.46
C GLY A 203 21.57 -6.72 -19.67
N PRO A 204 22.72 -6.54 -20.36
CA PRO A 204 23.99 -6.21 -19.72
C PRO A 204 24.08 -4.74 -19.28
N ASP A 205 23.24 -3.88 -19.87
CA ASP A 205 23.27 -2.42 -19.70
C ASP A 205 22.22 -1.91 -18.71
N ASP A 206 21.55 -2.81 -18.00
CA ASP A 206 20.66 -2.46 -16.89
C ASP A 206 20.88 -3.27 -15.61
N LEU A 207 20.54 -2.63 -14.49
CA LEU A 207 20.52 -3.27 -13.19
C LEU A 207 19.42 -2.65 -12.34
N THR A 208 18.54 -3.49 -11.82
CA THR A 208 17.54 -3.13 -10.83
C THR A 208 17.83 -3.90 -9.55
N LEU A 209 18.14 -3.18 -8.48
CA LEU A 209 18.17 -3.71 -7.11
C LEU A 209 16.90 -3.27 -6.41
N VAL A 210 16.23 -4.19 -5.72
CA VAL A 210 14.99 -3.91 -4.99
C VAL A 210 15.17 -4.38 -3.56
N ASP A 211 14.94 -3.47 -2.64
CA ASP A 211 14.94 -3.71 -1.20
C ASP A 211 13.63 -3.20 -0.58
N TRP A 212 13.42 -3.46 0.71
CA TRP A 212 12.24 -3.01 1.45
C TRP A 212 12.15 -1.49 1.54
N GLN A 213 13.27 -0.82 1.82
CA GLN A 213 13.29 0.64 2.01
C GLN A 213 13.42 1.41 0.68
N ALA A 214 14.17 0.87 -0.27
CA ALA A 214 14.46 1.55 -1.52
C ALA A 214 14.75 0.60 -2.69
N ALA A 215 14.78 1.15 -3.90
CA ALA A 215 15.28 0.49 -5.09
C ALA A 215 16.36 1.33 -5.77
N LEU A 216 17.30 0.67 -6.44
CA LEU A 216 18.29 1.30 -7.32
C LEU A 216 18.08 0.80 -8.74
N LEU A 217 17.78 1.72 -9.66
CA LEU A 217 17.59 1.47 -11.08
C LEU A 217 18.73 2.10 -11.86
N ILE A 218 19.47 1.31 -12.63
CA ILE A 218 20.53 1.80 -13.52
C ILE A 218 20.22 1.35 -14.93
N GLY A 219 20.23 2.29 -15.88
CA GLY A 219 20.06 2.01 -17.30
C GLY A 219 19.06 2.96 -17.98
N LYS A 220 18.90 2.80 -19.30
CA LYS A 220 18.03 3.66 -20.11
C LYS A 220 16.59 3.19 -20.05
N GLY A 221 15.64 4.12 -19.98
CA GLY A 221 14.21 3.79 -20.08
C GLY A 221 13.61 3.10 -18.86
N MET A 222 14.16 3.34 -17.65
CA MET A 222 13.69 2.71 -16.39
C MET A 222 12.33 3.20 -15.89
N GLY A 223 11.60 4.02 -16.66
CA GLY A 223 10.29 4.55 -16.27
C GLY A 223 9.24 3.45 -16.04
N ASP A 224 9.28 2.38 -16.84
CA ASP A 224 8.37 1.25 -16.70
C ASP A 224 8.66 0.45 -15.41
N VAL A 225 9.94 0.24 -15.10
CA VAL A 225 10.38 -0.41 -13.86
C VAL A 225 9.99 0.44 -12.64
N LYS A 226 10.19 1.76 -12.70
CA LYS A 226 9.72 2.69 -11.67
C LYS A 226 8.21 2.56 -11.44
N ALA A 227 7.42 2.52 -12.50
CA ALA A 227 5.96 2.40 -12.40
C ALA A 227 5.53 1.08 -11.74
N VAL A 228 6.22 -0.04 -12.02
CA VAL A 228 6.00 -1.33 -11.33
C VAL A 228 6.25 -1.19 -9.83
N LEU A 229 7.39 -0.61 -9.46
CA LEU A 229 7.80 -0.47 -8.07
C LEU A 229 6.85 0.45 -7.29
N GLU A 230 6.50 1.60 -7.88
CA GLU A 230 5.52 2.52 -7.31
C GLU A 230 4.17 1.84 -7.09
N PHE A 231 3.69 1.08 -8.08
CA PHE A 231 2.46 0.30 -7.93
C PHE A 231 2.55 -0.77 -6.83
N ALA A 232 3.65 -1.54 -6.77
CA ALA A 232 3.85 -2.56 -5.76
C ALA A 232 3.90 -1.96 -4.33
N SER A 233 4.48 -0.77 -4.17
CA SER A 233 4.46 -0.06 -2.88
C SER A 233 3.05 0.46 -2.51
N VAL A 234 2.26 0.94 -3.48
CA VAL A 234 0.84 1.27 -3.25
C VAL A 234 0.02 0.04 -2.86
N GLN A 235 0.32 -1.13 -3.41
CA GLN A 235 -0.33 -2.37 -2.96
C GLN A 235 0.04 -2.72 -1.52
N LEU A 236 1.29 -2.51 -1.10
CA LEU A 236 1.68 -2.70 0.29
C LEU A 236 0.85 -1.81 1.23
N LEU A 237 0.65 -0.53 0.88
CA LEU A 237 -0.24 0.37 1.62
C LEU A 237 -1.64 -0.22 1.74
N GLU A 238 -2.26 -0.62 0.63
CA GLU A 238 -3.63 -1.15 0.61
C GLU A 238 -3.75 -2.37 1.52
N MET A 239 -2.79 -3.29 1.44
CA MET A 239 -2.78 -4.51 2.25
C MET A 239 -2.66 -4.18 3.74
N ARG A 240 -1.78 -3.24 4.11
CA ARG A 240 -1.61 -2.82 5.51
C ARG A 240 -2.79 -2.03 6.05
N PHE A 241 -3.46 -1.25 5.19
CA PHE A 241 -4.69 -0.55 5.54
C PHE A 241 -5.82 -1.54 5.81
N LEU A 242 -6.02 -2.50 4.91
CA LEU A 242 -7.01 -3.57 5.06
C LEU A 242 -6.74 -4.40 6.31
N ASP A 243 -5.49 -4.74 6.58
CA ASP A 243 -5.10 -5.51 7.78
C ASP A 243 -5.54 -4.81 9.07
N ARG A 244 -5.26 -3.50 9.17
CA ARG A 244 -5.71 -2.68 10.30
C ARG A 244 -7.23 -2.61 10.42
N LYS A 245 -7.94 -2.47 9.29
CA LYS A 245 -9.41 -2.43 9.28
C LYS A 245 -10.02 -3.75 9.74
N LEU A 246 -9.42 -4.88 9.36
CA LEU A 246 -9.83 -6.19 9.81
C LEU A 246 -9.55 -6.38 11.31
N ASP A 247 -8.40 -5.93 11.82
CA ASP A 247 -8.12 -5.96 13.26
C ASP A 247 -9.14 -5.15 14.06
N GLU A 248 -9.43 -3.91 13.63
CA GLU A 248 -10.47 -3.08 14.24
C GLU A 248 -11.86 -3.75 14.20
N ALA A 249 -12.16 -4.53 13.16
CA ALA A 249 -13.42 -5.26 13.04
C ALA A 249 -13.47 -6.50 13.94
N LEU A 250 -12.36 -7.23 14.07
CA LEU A 250 -12.22 -8.38 14.95
C LEU A 250 -12.34 -7.96 16.42
N ASP A 251 -11.61 -6.92 16.85
CA ASP A 251 -11.66 -6.41 18.23
C ASP A 251 -13.09 -6.04 18.64
N ARG A 252 -13.81 -5.30 17.78
CA ARG A 252 -15.22 -4.94 18.01
C ARG A 252 -16.15 -6.15 18.08
N SER A 253 -15.88 -7.17 17.28
CA SER A 253 -16.65 -8.42 17.30
C SER A 253 -16.44 -9.18 18.62
N TYR A 254 -15.22 -9.20 19.15
CA TYR A 254 -14.92 -9.77 20.46
C TYR A 254 -15.54 -8.98 21.62
N GLU A 255 -15.51 -7.65 21.59
CA GLU A 255 -16.18 -6.81 22.60
C GLU A 255 -17.70 -7.05 22.63
N THR A 256 -18.31 -7.23 21.47
CA THR A 256 -19.75 -7.55 21.36
C THR A 256 -20.05 -8.91 21.98
N LEU A 257 -19.16 -9.90 21.81
CA LEU A 257 -19.29 -11.20 22.48
C LEU A 257 -19.07 -11.09 24.00
N ALA A 258 -18.13 -10.26 24.45
CA ALA A 258 -17.75 -10.13 25.86
C ALA A 258 -18.73 -9.29 26.69
N SER A 259 -19.36 -8.27 26.11
CA SER A 259 -20.33 -7.39 26.79
C SER A 259 -21.69 -8.03 27.07
N ARG A 260 -21.85 -9.34 26.78
CA ARG A 260 -23.05 -10.16 27.07
C ARG A 260 -23.34 -10.44 28.55
N SER A 261 -22.95 -9.53 29.45
CA SER A 261 -23.37 -9.51 30.85
C SER A 261 -24.50 -8.49 31.06
N ARG A 262 -25.76 -8.95 30.98
CA ARG A 262 -27.00 -8.43 31.61
C ARG A 262 -28.11 -7.71 30.84
N ILE A 263 -28.02 -7.33 29.56
CA ILE A 263 -29.12 -6.57 28.91
C ILE A 263 -29.59 -7.25 27.64
N TRP A 264 -30.20 -8.43 27.79
CA TRP A 264 -30.56 -9.31 26.68
C TRP A 264 -32.08 -9.35 26.45
N LEU A 265 -32.66 -8.30 25.85
CA LEU A 265 -34.06 -8.36 25.35
C LEU A 265 -34.41 -7.40 24.19
N ARG A 266 -33.51 -6.54 23.66
CA ARG A 266 -33.90 -5.57 22.61
C ARG A 266 -32.91 -5.27 21.47
N SER A 267 -31.69 -5.83 21.42
CA SER A 267 -30.61 -5.35 20.50
C SER A 267 -30.06 -6.39 19.50
N THR A 268 -30.68 -7.55 19.32
CA THR A 268 -30.08 -8.63 18.51
C THR A 268 -30.06 -8.33 17.00
N SER A 269 -31.00 -7.54 16.47
CA SER A 269 -31.08 -7.24 15.04
C SER A 269 -30.04 -6.22 14.57
N THR A 270 -29.75 -5.21 15.39
CA THR A 270 -28.80 -4.14 15.08
C THR A 270 -27.35 -4.61 15.11
N GLU A 271 -27.00 -5.56 15.98
CA GLU A 271 -25.65 -6.14 16.02
C GLU A 271 -25.40 -7.09 14.84
N LEU A 272 -26.38 -7.93 14.47
CA LEU A 272 -26.29 -8.80 13.28
C LEU A 272 -26.18 -8.00 11.98
N LEU A 273 -26.96 -6.92 11.83
CA LEU A 273 -26.85 -6.02 10.67
C LEU A 273 -25.46 -5.34 10.59
N ARG A 274 -24.86 -5.00 11.74
CA ARG A 274 -23.52 -4.40 11.79
C ARG A 274 -22.43 -5.39 11.42
N VAL A 275 -22.49 -6.63 11.90
CA VAL A 275 -21.50 -7.65 11.54
C VAL A 275 -21.67 -8.08 10.07
N GLY A 276 -22.90 -8.19 9.57
CA GLY A 276 -23.15 -8.44 8.14
C GLY A 276 -22.63 -7.31 7.23
N GLN A 277 -22.70 -6.05 7.67
CA GLN A 277 -22.10 -4.93 6.95
C GLN A 277 -20.56 -5.03 6.92
N MET A 278 -19.93 -5.52 7.99
CA MET A 278 -18.49 -5.77 8.03
C MET A 278 -18.06 -6.90 7.08
N GLN A 279 -18.88 -7.94 6.90
CA GLN A 279 -18.62 -9.01 5.91
C GLN A 279 -18.67 -8.49 4.47
N VAL A 280 -19.67 -7.65 4.16
CA VAL A 280 -19.78 -7.01 2.84
C VAL A 280 -18.61 -6.04 2.61
N ASP A 281 -18.23 -5.25 3.61
CA ASP A 281 -17.05 -4.38 3.52
C ASP A 281 -15.78 -5.23 3.30
N ALA A 282 -15.58 -6.35 4.02
CA ALA A 282 -14.43 -7.23 3.85
C ALA A 282 -14.37 -7.89 2.46
N ALA A 283 -15.50 -8.35 1.92
CA ALA A 283 -15.58 -8.92 0.58
C ALA A 283 -15.31 -7.87 -0.52
N ILE A 284 -15.85 -6.66 -0.37
CA ILE A 284 -15.58 -5.52 -1.27
C ILE A 284 -14.10 -5.13 -1.21
N LEU A 285 -13.48 -5.12 -0.02
CA LEU A 285 -12.06 -4.82 0.15
C LEU A 285 -11.17 -5.94 -0.41
N HIS A 286 -11.57 -7.21 -0.33
CA HIS A 286 -10.84 -8.32 -0.96
C HIS A 286 -10.86 -8.25 -2.50
N GLU A 287 -11.99 -7.86 -3.08
CA GLU A 287 -12.11 -7.69 -4.54
C GLU A 287 -11.17 -6.60 -5.08
N ARG A 288 -10.88 -5.55 -4.29
CA ARG A 288 -9.90 -4.51 -4.66
C ARG A 288 -8.48 -5.04 -4.83
N VAL A 289 -8.03 -5.87 -3.89
CA VAL A 289 -6.70 -6.48 -3.93
C VAL A 289 -6.57 -7.42 -5.14
N ILE A 290 -7.63 -8.14 -5.50
CA ILE A 290 -7.63 -9.10 -6.62
C ILE A 290 -7.73 -8.41 -7.99
N ASN A 291 -8.56 -7.37 -8.14
CA ASN A 291 -8.72 -6.70 -9.43
C ASN A 291 -7.46 -5.94 -9.87
N ALA A 292 -6.61 -5.53 -8.92
CA ALA A 292 -5.31 -4.91 -9.19
C ALA A 292 -4.25 -5.90 -9.75
N LEU A 293 -4.52 -7.22 -9.80
CA LEU A 293 -3.53 -8.25 -10.14
C LEU A 293 -3.59 -8.78 -11.59
N LYS A 294 -4.49 -8.29 -12.45
CA LYS A 294 -4.64 -8.80 -13.84
C LYS A 294 -3.62 -8.21 -14.82
N LEU A 295 -2.33 -8.34 -14.56
CA LEU A 295 -1.33 -7.43 -15.14
C LEU A 295 0.02 -8.10 -15.44
N LEU A 296 0.11 -8.97 -16.45
CA LEU A 296 1.41 -9.48 -16.93
C LEU A 296 1.40 -9.66 -18.45
N GLY A 297 1.80 -8.62 -19.19
CA GLY A 297 2.05 -8.68 -20.64
C GLY A 297 3.55 -8.76 -21.00
N ASP A 298 4.43 -8.30 -20.11
CA ASP A 298 5.88 -8.29 -20.30
C ASP A 298 6.56 -9.19 -19.25
N GLN A 299 7.35 -10.16 -19.71
CA GLN A 299 8.04 -11.13 -18.85
C GLN A 299 9.10 -10.47 -17.94
N TYR A 300 9.75 -9.40 -18.38
CA TYR A 300 10.75 -8.70 -17.56
C TYR A 300 10.08 -7.98 -16.40
N LEU A 301 9.02 -7.24 -16.68
CA LEU A 301 8.35 -6.41 -15.67
C LEU A 301 7.54 -7.29 -14.71
N ALA A 302 7.08 -8.45 -15.17
CA ALA A 302 6.61 -9.53 -14.29
C ALA A 302 7.68 -9.98 -13.28
N ARG A 303 8.94 -10.12 -13.70
CA ARG A 303 10.05 -10.50 -12.80
C ARG A 303 10.38 -9.38 -11.82
N VAL A 304 10.36 -8.11 -12.26
CA VAL A 304 10.50 -6.94 -11.38
C VAL A 304 9.40 -6.95 -10.32
N TYR A 305 8.14 -7.11 -10.75
CA TYR A 305 6.99 -7.14 -9.85
C TYR A 305 7.09 -8.31 -8.85
N GLN A 306 7.48 -9.49 -9.29
CA GLN A 306 7.70 -10.64 -8.41
C GLN A 306 8.81 -10.39 -7.40
N LEU A 307 9.90 -9.72 -7.80
CA LEU A 307 10.99 -9.36 -6.90
C LEU A 307 10.51 -8.36 -5.85
N ALA A 308 9.81 -7.30 -6.26
CA ALA A 308 9.21 -6.32 -5.35
C ALA A 308 8.18 -6.95 -4.41
N SER A 309 7.30 -7.82 -4.92
CA SER A 309 6.29 -8.53 -4.13
C SER A 309 6.91 -9.42 -3.04
N ARG A 310 8.06 -10.03 -3.33
CA ARG A 310 8.81 -10.82 -2.35
C ARG A 310 9.43 -9.92 -1.29
N GLN A 311 10.05 -8.81 -1.71
CA GLN A 311 10.63 -7.85 -0.79
C GLN A 311 9.56 -7.26 0.13
N PHE A 312 8.44 -6.80 -0.41
CA PHE A 312 7.30 -6.28 0.34
C PHE A 312 6.47 -7.37 1.06
N ARG A 313 6.86 -8.64 0.94
CA ARG A 313 6.19 -9.80 1.53
C ARG A 313 4.68 -9.84 1.29
N LEU A 314 4.24 -9.41 0.10
CA LEU A 314 2.81 -9.28 -0.21
C LEU A 314 2.05 -10.61 -0.06
N SER A 315 2.72 -11.75 -0.33
CA SER A 315 2.10 -13.07 -0.12
C SER A 315 1.84 -13.39 1.37
N GLU A 316 2.71 -12.95 2.27
CA GLU A 316 2.54 -13.15 3.72
C GLU A 316 1.39 -12.29 4.25
N TRP A 317 1.35 -11.02 3.81
CA TRP A 317 0.22 -10.13 4.07
C TRP A 317 -1.10 -10.74 3.60
N ASN A 318 -1.16 -11.23 2.36
CA ASN A 318 -2.37 -11.85 1.81
C ASN A 318 -2.85 -13.04 2.65
N THR A 319 -1.91 -13.88 3.09
CA THR A 319 -2.24 -15.06 3.89
C THR A 319 -2.82 -14.67 5.26
N THR A 320 -2.24 -13.64 5.89
CA THR A 320 -2.74 -13.12 7.17
C THR A 320 -4.12 -12.49 7.02
N LEU A 321 -4.32 -11.70 5.96
CA LEU A 321 -5.61 -11.07 5.62
C LEU A 321 -6.72 -12.10 5.43
N LEU A 322 -6.48 -13.14 4.63
CA LEU A 322 -7.46 -14.20 4.38
C LEU A 322 -7.89 -14.91 5.67
N ARG A 323 -6.94 -15.23 6.55
CA ARG A 323 -7.25 -15.84 7.86
C ARG A 323 -8.10 -14.92 8.74
N LYS A 324 -7.84 -13.60 8.72
CA LYS A 324 -8.64 -12.61 9.46
C LYS A 324 -10.07 -12.53 8.92
N ILE A 325 -10.24 -12.57 7.59
CA ILE A 325 -11.57 -12.61 6.94
C ILE A 325 -12.31 -13.89 7.33
N GLU A 326 -11.70 -15.06 7.18
CA GLU A 326 -12.30 -16.36 7.56
C GLU A 326 -12.71 -16.39 9.04
N THR A 327 -11.90 -15.79 9.92
CA THR A 327 -12.23 -15.68 11.34
C THR A 327 -13.44 -14.79 11.58
N LEU A 328 -13.52 -13.65 10.89
CA LEU A 328 -14.65 -12.73 10.98
C LEU A 328 -15.95 -13.37 10.46
N GLU A 329 -15.87 -14.11 9.35
CA GLU A 329 -16.98 -14.90 8.80
C GLU A 329 -17.45 -15.97 9.79
N SER A 330 -16.54 -16.73 10.41
CA SER A 330 -16.90 -17.73 11.42
C SER A 330 -17.59 -17.12 12.65
N ILE A 331 -17.15 -15.94 13.11
CA ILE A 331 -17.81 -15.22 14.21
C ILE A 331 -19.22 -14.80 13.81
N TYR A 332 -19.39 -14.29 12.58
CA TYR A 332 -20.70 -13.91 12.06
C TYR A 332 -21.66 -15.10 11.95
N GLU A 333 -21.21 -16.22 11.36
CA GLU A 333 -22.02 -17.44 11.24
C GLU A 333 -22.49 -17.93 12.61
N LYS A 334 -21.59 -17.99 13.61
CA LYS A 334 -21.95 -18.39 14.98
C LYS A 334 -22.95 -17.44 15.63
N LEU A 335 -22.87 -16.13 15.36
CA LEU A 335 -23.84 -15.15 15.85
C LEU A 335 -25.20 -15.33 15.17
N ASN A 336 -25.22 -15.62 13.87
CA ASN A 336 -26.43 -15.82 13.09
C ASN A 336 -27.15 -17.14 13.45
N ASP A 337 -26.41 -18.23 13.63
CA ASP A 337 -26.96 -19.54 14.02
C ASP A 337 -27.66 -19.48 15.39
N GLN A 338 -27.07 -18.77 16.37
CA GLN A 338 -27.72 -18.53 17.65
C GLN A 338 -29.05 -17.77 17.51
N GLY A 339 -29.17 -16.88 16.52
CA GLY A 339 -30.42 -16.18 16.23
C GLY A 339 -31.52 -17.13 15.73
N GLN A 340 -31.15 -18.11 14.91
CA GLN A 340 -32.08 -19.13 14.41
C GLN A 340 -32.48 -20.12 15.51
N THR A 341 -31.53 -20.61 16.31
CA THR A 341 -31.83 -21.49 17.46
C THR A 341 -32.78 -20.81 18.44
N LYS A 342 -32.56 -19.53 18.77
CA LYS A 342 -33.47 -18.81 19.68
C LYS A 342 -34.85 -18.54 19.10
N ARG A 343 -34.96 -18.30 17.78
CA ARG A 343 -36.28 -18.21 17.12
C ARG A 343 -37.02 -19.54 17.18
N MET A 344 -36.29 -20.65 17.02
CA MET A 344 -36.84 -22.01 17.15
C MET A 344 -37.30 -22.27 18.59
N GLU A 345 -36.49 -21.94 19.60
CA GLU A 345 -36.85 -22.06 21.03
C GLU A 345 -38.05 -21.18 21.41
N ILE A 346 -38.11 -19.94 20.89
CA ILE A 346 -39.26 -19.04 21.13
C ILE A 346 -40.52 -19.60 20.46
N LEU A 347 -40.40 -20.14 19.25
CA LEU A 347 -41.52 -20.75 18.55
C LEU A 347 -42.00 -22.01 19.29
N GLU A 348 -41.09 -22.82 19.82
CA GLU A 348 -41.40 -23.95 20.69
C GLU A 348 -42.10 -23.50 21.98
N LEU A 349 -41.59 -22.46 22.66
CA LEU A 349 -42.21 -21.92 23.86
C LEU A 349 -43.62 -21.38 23.58
N ILE A 350 -43.81 -20.67 22.46
CA ILE A 350 -45.13 -20.19 22.03
C ILE A 350 -46.08 -21.36 21.80
N ILE A 351 -45.63 -22.43 21.15
CA ILE A 351 -46.43 -23.66 20.94
C ILE A 351 -46.79 -24.31 22.29
N ILE A 352 -45.83 -24.46 23.20
CA ILE A 352 -46.07 -25.04 24.54
C ILE A 352 -47.10 -24.20 25.30
N VAL A 353 -46.96 -22.88 25.29
CA VAL A 353 -47.90 -21.95 25.94
C VAL A 353 -49.29 -22.03 25.30
N LEU A 354 -49.39 -22.07 23.97
CA LEU A 354 -50.65 -22.24 23.25
C LEU A 354 -51.35 -23.56 23.60
N ILE A 355 -50.60 -24.67 23.69
CA ILE A 355 -51.13 -25.98 24.10
C ILE A 355 -51.62 -25.92 25.55
N LEU A 356 -50.83 -25.35 26.46
CA LEU A 356 -51.18 -25.23 27.87
C LEU A 356 -52.47 -24.41 28.04
N ILE A 357 -52.58 -23.28 27.36
CA ILE A 357 -53.77 -22.42 27.37
C ILE A 357 -54.99 -23.16 26.80
N SER A 358 -54.82 -23.86 25.67
CA SER A 358 -55.89 -24.65 25.05
C SER A 358 -56.40 -25.79 25.94
N ILE A 359 -55.53 -26.37 26.77
CA ILE A 359 -55.91 -27.43 27.71
C ILE A 359 -56.62 -26.83 28.92
N VAL A 360 -56.15 -25.71 29.46
CA VAL A 360 -56.66 -25.12 30.71
C VAL A 360 -57.99 -24.37 30.52
N LEU A 361 -58.19 -23.72 29.38
CA LEU A 361 -59.41 -22.94 29.07
C LEU A 361 -60.71 -23.77 29.21
N PRO A 362 -60.81 -25.00 28.66
CA PRO A 362 -61.98 -25.87 28.86
C PRO A 362 -62.29 -26.22 30.31
N PHE A 363 -61.28 -26.31 31.18
CA PHE A 363 -61.46 -26.64 32.60
C PHE A 363 -61.88 -25.44 33.46
N LEU A 364 -61.65 -24.21 32.99
CA LEU A 364 -62.04 -22.98 33.68
C LEU A 364 -63.46 -22.50 33.33
N GLY A 365 -64.20 -23.25 32.50
CA GLY A 365 -65.62 -23.01 32.24
C GLY A 365 -65.92 -21.75 31.40
N LEU A 366 -64.95 -21.23 30.68
CA LEU A 366 -65.16 -20.18 29.67
C LEU A 366 -65.40 -20.85 28.32
N HIS A 367 -66.67 -21.02 27.97
CA HIS A 367 -67.10 -21.37 26.61
C HIS A 367 -67.09 -20.15 25.70
#